data_AF-A0A6H1ZIF3-F1
#
_entry.id   AF-A0A6H1ZIF3-F1
#
_cell.length_a   1.000
_cell.length_b   1.000
_cell.length_c   1.000
_cell.angle_alpha   90.00
_cell.angle_beta   90.00
_cell.angle_gamma   90.00
#
_symmetry.space_group_name_H-M   'P 1'
#
loop_
_entity.id
_entity.type
_entity.pdbx_description
1 polymer ?
#
loop_
_entity_poly.entity_id
_entity_poly.type
_entity_poly.pdbx_seq_one_letter_code
_entity_poly.pdbx_strand_id
1 'polypeptide(L)'
;MPGMNESEHLLTCVAEECSEVAAIALRAAQAAHKALRFGMDDGYPNTDRTNRSDLVREVNDLLGALEGLKGLGVELPGLYDRVAIDAKKAKIINWMGHAEKVGVLTRSLKN
;
A
#
# COMPACT_ATOMS: atom_id res chain seq x y z
N MET A 1 -4.17 39.68 -11.19
CA MET A 1 -3.20 38.57 -10.99
C MET A 1 -3.37 37.65 -12.18
N PRO A 2 -2.29 37.27 -12.91
CA PRO A 2 -2.44 36.27 -13.95
C PRO A 2 -2.98 35.00 -13.28
N GLY A 3 -4.10 34.49 -13.78
CA GLY A 3 -4.68 33.25 -13.27
C GLY A 3 -3.75 32.07 -13.53
N MET A 4 -3.85 31.05 -12.68
CA MET A 4 -3.13 29.80 -12.85
C MET A 4 -3.41 29.22 -14.24
N ASN A 5 -2.37 28.91 -14.99
CA ASN A 5 -2.52 28.22 -16.27
C ASN A 5 -2.71 26.72 -16.08
N GLU A 6 -3.15 26.01 -17.12
CA GLU A 6 -3.48 24.59 -17.04
C GLU A 6 -2.32 23.72 -16.55
N SER A 7 -1.08 24.04 -16.96
CA SER A 7 0.10 23.29 -16.53
C SER A 7 0.41 23.49 -15.05
N GLU A 8 0.28 24.71 -14.54
CA GLU A 8 0.45 25.02 -13.11
C GLU A 8 -0.62 24.31 -12.28
N HIS A 9 -1.87 24.27 -12.75
CA HIS A 9 -2.96 23.55 -12.09
C HIS A 9 -2.69 22.06 -12.00
N LEU A 10 -2.27 21.44 -13.12
CA LEU A 10 -1.93 20.01 -13.14
C LEU A 10 -0.76 19.69 -12.20
N LEU A 11 0.27 20.54 -12.14
CA LEU A 11 1.40 20.35 -11.22
C LEU A 11 0.97 20.42 -9.75
N THR A 12 0.00 21.29 -9.41
CA THR A 12 -0.59 21.32 -8.07
C THR A 12 -1.32 20.01 -7.76
N CYS A 13 -2.16 19.51 -8.67
CA CYS A 13 -2.84 18.22 -8.48
C CYS A 13 -1.85 17.07 -8.30
N VAL A 14 -0.78 17.02 -9.10
CA VAL A 14 0.27 16.00 -8.95
C VAL A 14 0.95 16.08 -7.59
N ALA A 15 1.23 17.28 -7.08
CA ALA A 15 1.85 17.46 -5.76
C ALA A 15 0.92 17.04 -4.61
N GLU A 16 -0.38 17.33 -4.73
CA GLU A 16 -1.41 16.90 -3.78
C GLU A 16 -1.52 15.37 -3.75
N GLU A 17 -1.61 14.73 -4.92
CA GLU A 17 -1.68 13.27 -5.04
C GLU A 17 -0.40 12.57 -4.53
N CYS A 18 0.79 13.15 -4.77
CA CYS A 18 2.03 12.63 -4.18
C CYS A 18 1.99 12.64 -2.64
N SER A 19 1.43 13.71 -2.06
CA SER A 19 1.28 13.84 -0.61
C SER A 19 0.24 12.85 -0.07
N GLU A 20 -0.83 12.61 -0.82
CA GLU A 20 -1.86 11.65 -0.49
C GLU A 20 -1.34 10.21 -0.54
N VAL A 21 -0.60 9.83 -1.58
CA VAL A 21 0.09 8.52 -1.68
C VAL A 21 0.96 8.26 -0.45
N ALA A 22 1.72 9.26 0.01
CA ALA A 22 2.55 9.13 1.20
C ALA A 22 1.70 8.90 2.47
N ALA A 23 0.62 9.67 2.65
CA ALA A 23 -0.29 9.52 3.78
C ALA A 23 -1.00 8.16 3.78
N ILE A 24 -1.49 7.70 2.62
CA ILE A 24 -2.12 6.38 2.47
C ILE A 24 -1.11 5.27 2.79
N ALA A 25 0.12 5.36 2.29
CA ALA A 25 1.15 4.37 2.58
C ALA A 25 1.43 4.22 4.08
N LEU A 26 1.43 5.34 4.82
CA LEU A 26 1.54 5.33 6.29
C LEU A 26 0.34 4.64 6.96
N ARG A 27 -0.90 4.89 6.49
CA ARG A 27 -2.10 4.23 7.01
C ARG A 27 -2.11 2.73 6.71
N ALA A 28 -1.71 2.32 5.51
CA ALA A 28 -1.58 0.91 5.14
C ALA A 28 -0.55 0.19 6.05
N ALA A 29 0.59 0.83 6.33
CA ALA A 29 1.57 0.31 7.27
C ALA A 29 0.99 0.16 8.70
N GLN A 30 0.25 1.15 9.18
CA GLN A 30 -0.43 1.07 10.48
C GLN A 30 -1.45 -0.08 10.53
N ALA A 31 -2.24 -0.27 9.46
CA ALA A 31 -3.21 -1.37 9.37
C ALA A 31 -2.51 -2.73 9.40
N ALA A 32 -1.40 -2.89 8.66
CA ALA A 32 -0.60 -4.12 8.68
C ALA A 32 -0.01 -4.41 10.07
N HIS A 33 0.48 -3.38 10.79
CA HIS A 33 0.98 -3.54 12.15
C HIS A 33 -0.12 -3.92 13.15
N LYS A 34 -1.33 -3.36 13.03
CA LYS A 34 -2.47 -3.75 13.86
C LYS A 34 -2.88 -5.19 13.58
N ALA A 35 -2.97 -5.57 12.32
CA ALA A 35 -3.26 -6.94 11.91
C ALA A 35 -2.23 -7.94 12.47
N LEU A 36 -0.95 -7.57 12.49
CA LEU A 36 0.10 -8.38 13.10
C LEU A 36 -0.07 -8.49 14.63
N ARG A 37 -0.39 -7.38 15.30
CA ARG A 37 -0.46 -7.31 16.76
C ARG A 37 -1.72 -7.97 17.35
N PHE A 38 -2.87 -7.79 16.69
CA PHE A 38 -4.17 -8.17 17.23
C PHE A 38 -4.86 -9.27 16.41
N GLY A 39 -4.34 -9.59 15.23
CA GLY A 39 -4.92 -10.58 14.31
C GLY A 39 -5.69 -9.93 13.17
N MET A 40 -5.84 -10.67 12.07
CA MET A 40 -6.50 -10.18 10.84
C MET A 40 -8.00 -9.94 11.04
N ASP A 41 -8.65 -10.74 11.88
CA ASP A 41 -10.09 -10.75 12.06
C ASP A 41 -10.52 -9.99 13.34
N ASP A 42 -9.56 -9.41 14.06
CA ASP A 42 -9.83 -8.45 15.14
C ASP A 42 -10.38 -7.14 14.57
N GLY A 43 -11.25 -6.49 15.34
CA GLY A 43 -12.05 -5.35 14.88
C GLY A 43 -12.18 -4.24 15.92
N TYR A 44 -12.62 -3.07 15.46
CA TYR A 44 -12.83 -1.93 16.36
C TYR A 44 -14.12 -2.09 17.16
N PRO A 45 -14.14 -1.74 18.46
CA PRO A 45 -15.35 -1.81 19.27
C PRO A 45 -16.52 -1.06 18.62
N ASN A 46 -17.69 -1.71 18.59
CA ASN A 46 -18.93 -1.18 18.00
C ASN A 46 -18.86 -0.92 16.47
N THR A 47 -18.02 -1.65 15.74
CA THR A 47 -17.96 -1.58 14.27
C THR A 47 -17.85 -2.97 13.66
N ASP A 48 -18.31 -3.13 12.42
CA ASP A 48 -18.10 -4.36 11.63
C ASP A 48 -16.74 -4.39 10.91
N ARG A 49 -15.85 -3.43 11.20
CA ARG A 49 -14.54 -3.32 10.57
C ARG A 49 -13.58 -4.30 11.20
N THR A 50 -12.83 -4.99 10.36
CA THR A 50 -11.71 -5.84 10.73
C THR A 50 -10.38 -5.22 10.32
N ASN A 51 -9.29 -5.62 10.96
CA ASN A 51 -7.93 -5.24 10.54
C ASN A 51 -7.67 -5.65 9.08
N ARG A 52 -8.24 -6.78 8.64
CA ARG A 52 -8.24 -7.21 7.23
C ARG A 52 -8.96 -6.22 6.32
N SER A 53 -10.19 -5.83 6.62
CA SER A 53 -10.95 -4.88 5.78
C SER A 53 -10.27 -3.52 5.72
N ASP A 54 -9.66 -3.10 6.83
CA ASP A 54 -8.90 -1.84 6.88
C ASP A 54 -7.65 -1.90 6.01
N LEU A 55 -6.86 -2.97 6.10
CA LEU A 55 -5.68 -3.12 5.24
C LEU A 55 -6.06 -3.14 3.75
N VAL A 56 -7.13 -3.84 3.38
CA VAL A 56 -7.62 -3.87 2.00
C VAL A 56 -8.04 -2.48 1.53
N ARG A 57 -8.77 -1.72 2.35
CA ARG A 57 -9.19 -0.35 2.02
C ARG A 57 -7.98 0.54 1.73
N GLU A 58 -7.00 0.61 2.65
CA GLU A 58 -5.85 1.50 2.45
C GLU A 58 -4.99 1.09 1.24
N VAL A 59 -4.88 -0.21 0.93
CA VAL A 59 -4.18 -0.67 -0.28
C VAL A 59 -4.93 -0.28 -1.56
N ASN A 60 -6.26 -0.36 -1.55
CA ASN A 60 -7.08 0.08 -2.69
C ASN A 60 -6.98 1.61 -2.89
N ASP A 61 -7.01 2.39 -1.82
CA ASP A 61 -6.82 3.85 -1.88
C ASP A 61 -5.46 4.18 -2.51
N LEU A 62 -4.40 3.44 -2.15
CA LEU A 62 -3.06 3.62 -2.71
C LEU A 62 -3.03 3.35 -4.22
N LEU A 63 -3.68 2.26 -4.66
CA LEU A 63 -3.80 1.94 -6.09
C LEU A 63 -4.59 3.01 -6.83
N GLY A 64 -5.70 3.48 -6.26
CA GLY A 64 -6.53 4.53 -6.82
C GLY A 64 -5.76 5.84 -7.03
N ALA A 65 -4.97 6.28 -6.05
CA ALA A 65 -4.15 7.49 -6.18
C ALA A 65 -3.06 7.34 -7.27
N LEU A 66 -2.41 6.18 -7.37
CA LEU A 66 -1.43 5.91 -8.43
C LEU A 66 -2.07 5.91 -9.83
N GLU A 67 -3.29 5.39 -9.96
CA GLU A 67 -4.07 5.46 -11.20
C GLU A 67 -4.54 6.89 -11.50
N GLY A 68 -4.92 7.66 -10.48
CA GLY A 68 -5.27 9.08 -10.59
C GLY A 68 -4.12 9.93 -11.15
N LEU A 69 -2.91 9.74 -10.63
CA LEU A 69 -1.69 10.38 -11.16
C LEU A 69 -1.49 10.10 -12.66
N LYS A 70 -1.69 8.85 -13.08
CA LYS A 70 -1.64 8.49 -14.50
C LYS A 70 -2.73 9.19 -15.31
N GLY A 71 -3.94 9.31 -14.76
CA GLY A 71 -5.05 10.06 -15.36
C GLY A 71 -4.74 11.54 -15.58
N LEU A 72 -3.89 12.14 -14.73
CA LEU A 72 -3.38 13.50 -14.87
C LEU A 72 -2.22 13.63 -15.87
N GLY A 73 -1.83 12.56 -16.56
CA GLY A 73 -0.73 12.55 -17.53
C GLY A 73 0.65 12.33 -16.92
N VAL A 74 0.73 11.89 -15.64
CA VAL A 74 2.01 11.50 -15.04
C VAL A 74 2.38 10.11 -15.54
N GLU A 75 3.40 10.05 -16.41
CA GLU A 75 3.95 8.79 -16.89
C GLU A 75 4.82 8.12 -15.81
N LEU A 76 4.39 6.93 -15.37
CA LEU A 76 5.08 6.11 -14.38
C LEU A 76 5.58 4.80 -15.04
N PRO A 77 6.64 4.84 -15.86
CA PRO A 77 7.13 3.66 -16.57
C PRO A 77 7.57 2.57 -15.60
N GLY A 78 7.11 1.34 -15.84
CA GLY A 78 7.36 0.21 -14.95
C GLY A 78 6.35 0.06 -13.81
N LEU A 79 5.38 0.97 -13.67
CA LEU A 79 4.24 0.76 -12.79
C LEU A 79 3.50 -0.53 -13.22
N TYR A 80 3.15 -1.36 -12.25
CA TYR A 80 2.54 -2.68 -12.47
C TYR A 80 3.39 -3.69 -13.27
N ASP A 81 4.71 -3.47 -13.39
CA ASP A 81 5.61 -4.46 -13.99
C ASP A 81 5.56 -5.78 -13.23
N ARG A 82 5.02 -6.81 -13.89
CA ARG A 82 4.87 -8.14 -13.35
C ARG A 82 6.19 -8.80 -13.00
N VAL A 83 7.25 -8.56 -13.79
CA VAL A 83 8.57 -9.14 -13.54
C VAL A 83 9.15 -8.60 -12.24
N ALA A 84 9.14 -7.27 -12.07
CA ALA A 84 9.60 -6.62 -10.83
C ALA A 84 8.77 -7.05 -9.61
N ILE A 85 7.44 -7.12 -9.75
CA ILE A 85 6.52 -7.56 -8.68
C ILE A 85 6.83 -9.01 -8.25
N ASP A 86 6.97 -9.92 -9.21
CA ASP A 86 7.23 -11.33 -8.91
C ASP A 86 8.63 -11.55 -8.34
N ALA A 87 9.63 -10.77 -8.77
CA ALA A 87 10.95 -10.74 -8.14
C ALA A 87 10.88 -10.28 -6.67
N LYS A 88 10.10 -9.23 -6.36
CA LYS A 88 9.89 -8.77 -4.99
C LYS A 88 9.21 -9.84 -4.13
N LYS A 89 8.18 -10.52 -4.65
CA LYS A 89 7.52 -11.64 -3.96
C LYS A 89 8.49 -12.78 -3.64
N ALA A 90 9.30 -13.19 -4.62
CA ALA A 90 10.32 -14.22 -4.42
C ALA A 90 11.33 -13.82 -3.32
N LYS A 91 11.75 -12.55 -3.30
CA LYS A 91 12.63 -12.02 -2.25
C LYS A 91 11.99 -12.09 -0.87
N ILE A 92 10.71 -11.75 -0.72
CA ILE A 92 9.97 -11.87 0.55
C ILE A 92 9.94 -13.32 1.02
N ILE A 93 9.59 -14.26 0.14
CA ILE A 93 9.54 -15.70 0.45
C ILE A 93 10.93 -16.20 0.89
N ASN A 94 12.00 -15.77 0.22
CA ASN A 94 13.36 -16.13 0.62
C ASN A 94 13.70 -15.64 2.03
N TRP A 95 13.35 -14.39 2.36
CA TRP A 95 13.55 -13.85 3.71
C TRP A 95 12.71 -14.57 4.77
N MET A 96 11.49 -15.00 4.44
CA MET A 96 10.70 -15.86 5.33
C MET A 96 11.39 -17.20 5.57
N GLY A 97 11.94 -17.84 4.54
CA GLY A 97 12.71 -19.07 4.68
C GLY A 97 13.98 -18.88 5.52
N HIS A 98 14.65 -17.73 5.41
CA HIS A 98 15.77 -17.39 6.30
C HIS A 98 15.30 -17.18 7.75
N ALA A 99 14.20 -16.44 7.95
CA ALA A 99 13.60 -16.20 9.25
C ALA A 99 13.19 -17.52 9.96
N GLU A 100 12.69 -18.51 9.22
CA GLU A 100 12.43 -19.86 9.73
C GLU A 100 13.72 -20.55 10.19
N LYS A 101 14.79 -20.51 9.38
CA LYS A 101 16.08 -21.13 9.71
C LYS A 101 16.73 -20.55 10.97
N VAL A 102 16.56 -19.25 11.22
CA VAL A 102 17.11 -18.58 12.42
C VAL A 102 16.13 -18.57 13.60
N GLY A 103 14.98 -19.24 13.48
CA GLY A 103 14.01 -19.43 14.57
C GLY A 103 13.14 -18.22 14.90
N VAL A 104 13.17 -17.15 14.10
CA VAL A 104 12.34 -15.94 14.34
C VAL A 104 10.96 -16.02 13.67
N LEU A 105 10.76 -16.95 12.73
CA LEU A 105 9.47 -17.26 12.13
C LEU A 105 9.12 -18.73 12.38
N THR A 106 7.94 -18.99 12.94
CA THR A 106 7.37 -20.35 12.99
C THR A 106 6.28 -20.45 11.94
N ARG A 107 6.37 -21.46 11.09
CA ARG A 107 5.36 -21.72 10.07
C ARG A 107 4.11 -22.28 10.76
N SER A 108 3.02 -21.53 10.75
CA SER A 108 1.74 -22.04 11.22
C SER A 108 1.29 -23.12 10.23
N LEU A 109 1.26 -24.38 10.66
CA LEU A 109 0.59 -25.46 9.93
C LEU A 109 -0.90 -25.12 9.92
N LYS A 110 -1.39 -24.51 8.85
CA LYS A 110 -2.83 -24.50 8.58
C LYS A 110 -3.16 -25.80 7.84
N ASN A 111 -3.90 -26.67 8.53
CA ASN A 111 -4.78 -27.64 7.89
C ASN A 111 -5.85 -26.92 7.06
#